data_AF-G9XLF6-F1
#
_entry.id   AF-G9XLF6-F1
#
_cell.length_a   1.000
_cell.length_b   1.000
_cell.length_c   1.000
_cell.angle_alpha   90.00
_cell.angle_beta   90.00
_cell.angle_gamma   90.00
#
_symmetry.space_group_name_H-M   'P 1'
#
loop_
_entity.id
_entity.type
_entity.pdbx_description
1 polymer ?
#
loop_
_entity_poly.entity_id
_entity_poly.type
_entity_poly.pdbx_seq_one_letter_code
_entity_poly.pdbx_strand_id
1 'polypeptide(L)'
;MELDQKTTLLIQISAAAATNALASLRSAVTDAKALGVPNETLRQAIELALEIQQQPLSHTQHLMHQLLREPIKKGTSKQDGSSPAPHVHGPGCSCGHHHHHN
;
A
#
# COMPACT_ATOMS: atom_id res chain seq x y z
N MET A 1 -17.45 9.25 -7.83
CA MET A 1 -18.30 8.05 -7.71
C MET A 1 -18.64 7.91 -6.25
N GLU A 2 -19.92 7.96 -5.89
CA GLU A 2 -20.39 7.64 -4.54
C GLU A 2 -20.55 6.11 -4.45
N LEU A 3 -20.08 5.51 -3.36
CA LEU A 3 -20.26 4.08 -3.10
C LEU A 3 -21.58 3.88 -2.33
N ASP A 4 -22.29 2.80 -2.61
CA ASP A 4 -23.46 2.46 -1.80
C ASP A 4 -23.04 2.00 -0.39
N GLN A 5 -24.01 2.02 0.53
CA GLN A 5 -23.76 1.74 1.94
C GLN A 5 -23.30 0.29 2.19
N LYS A 6 -23.78 -0.69 1.42
CA LYS A 6 -23.36 -2.10 1.56
C LYS A 6 -21.91 -2.25 1.12
N THR A 7 -21.55 -1.64 -0.01
CA THR A 7 -20.16 -1.63 -0.50
C THR A 7 -19.23 -0.94 0.49
N THR A 8 -19.66 0.18 1.07
CA THR A 8 -18.89 0.89 2.10
C THR A 8 -18.62 0.02 3.33
N LEU A 9 -19.64 -0.70 3.81
CA LEU A 9 -19.50 -1.61 4.94
C LEU A 9 -18.59 -2.80 4.63
N LEU A 10 -18.64 -3.36 3.42
CA LEU A 10 -17.72 -4.43 3.01
C LEU A 10 -16.26 -3.96 3.02
N ILE A 11 -15.99 -2.73 2.55
CA ILE A 11 -14.66 -2.12 2.62
C ILE A 11 -14.21 -1.97 4.07
N GLN A 12 -15.09 -1.47 4.96
CA GLN A 12 -14.79 -1.32 6.38
C GLN A 12 -14.52 -2.66 7.07
N ILE A 13 -15.27 -3.70 6.74
CA ILE A 13 -15.08 -5.06 7.25
C ILE A 13 -13.70 -5.58 6.83
N SER A 14 -13.34 -5.48 5.55
CA SER A 14 -12.04 -5.95 5.08
C SER A 14 -10.88 -5.17 5.72
N ALA A 15 -11.00 -3.84 5.85
CA ALA A 15 -9.99 -3.03 6.52
C ALA A 15 -9.85 -3.40 8.01
N ALA A 16 -10.97 -3.57 8.72
CA ALA A 16 -10.97 -3.94 10.13
C ALA A 16 -10.40 -5.34 10.37
N ALA A 17 -10.71 -6.30 9.50
CA ALA A 17 -10.15 -7.65 9.54
C ALA A 17 -8.64 -7.63 9.29
N ALA A 18 -8.16 -6.97 8.23
CA ALA A 18 -6.75 -6.90 7.89
C ALA A 18 -5.89 -6.22 8.99
N THR A 19 -6.49 -5.31 9.77
CA THR A 19 -5.83 -4.56 10.84
C THR A 19 -6.10 -5.09 12.25
N ASN A 20 -6.80 -6.23 12.39
CA ASN A 20 -7.21 -6.80 13.68
C ASN A 20 -8.00 -5.84 14.58
N ALA A 21 -8.77 -4.91 13.99
CA ALA A 21 -9.61 -3.95 14.72
C ALA A 21 -10.95 -4.61 15.11
N LEU A 22 -10.93 -5.49 16.12
CA LEU A 22 -12.06 -6.37 16.48
C LEU A 22 -13.36 -5.63 16.81
N ALA A 23 -13.28 -4.48 17.51
CA ALA A 23 -14.45 -3.67 17.83
C ALA A 23 -15.11 -3.10 16.56
N SER A 24 -14.30 -2.56 15.65
CA SER A 24 -14.75 -2.03 14.36
C SER A 24 -15.32 -3.14 13.47
N LEU A 25 -14.67 -4.30 13.43
CA LEU A 25 -15.14 -5.46 12.68
C LEU A 25 -16.53 -5.90 13.18
N ARG A 26 -16.71 -6.00 14.50
CA ARG A 26 -17.99 -6.36 15.10
C ARG A 26 -19.09 -5.37 14.72
N SER A 27 -18.81 -4.07 14.79
CA SER A 27 -19.78 -3.02 14.44
C SER A 27 -20.17 -3.11 12.97
N ALA A 28 -19.18 -3.10 12.07
CA ALA A 28 -19.44 -3.08 10.63
C ALA A 28 -20.15 -4.35 10.13
N VAL A 29 -19.80 -5.53 10.66
CA VAL A 29 -20.52 -6.79 10.36
C VAL A 29 -21.97 -6.72 10.84
N THR A 30 -22.23 -6.15 12.02
CA THR A 30 -23.59 -5.99 12.54
C THR A 30 -24.44 -5.11 11.63
N ASP A 31 -23.89 -3.97 11.21
CA ASP A 31 -24.57 -3.02 10.33
C ASP A 31 -24.80 -3.62 8.93
N ALA A 32 -23.82 -4.35 8.39
CA ALA A 32 -23.96 -5.02 7.10
C ALA A 32 -25.06 -6.09 7.12
N LYS A 33 -25.16 -6.87 8.21
CA LYS A 33 -26.26 -7.84 8.40
C LYS A 33 -27.61 -7.15 8.50
N ALA A 34 -27.70 -6.00 9.17
CA ALA A 34 -28.93 -5.22 9.26
C ALA A 34 -29.40 -4.72 7.87
N LEU A 35 -28.47 -4.48 6.94
CA LEU A 35 -28.79 -4.16 5.53
C LEU A 35 -29.04 -5.39 4.65
N GLY A 36 -29.07 -6.59 5.22
CA GLY A 36 -29.33 -7.84 4.51
C GLY A 36 -28.17 -8.32 3.65
N VAL A 37 -26.92 -7.99 4.00
CA VAL A 37 -25.74 -8.61 3.36
C VAL A 37 -25.67 -10.08 3.79
N PRO A 38 -25.60 -11.04 2.85
CA PRO A 38 -25.52 -12.46 3.19
C PRO A 38 -24.25 -12.80 3.97
N ASN A 39 -24.36 -13.72 4.93
CA ASN A 39 -23.19 -14.18 5.70
C ASN A 39 -22.06 -14.72 4.82
N GLU A 40 -22.39 -15.31 3.67
CA GLU A 40 -21.40 -15.81 2.72
C GLU A 40 -20.53 -14.67 2.14
N THR A 41 -21.14 -13.56 1.75
CA THR A 41 -20.42 -12.37 1.28
C THR A 41 -19.54 -11.78 2.37
N LEU A 42 -20.03 -11.76 3.62
CA LEU A 42 -19.25 -11.28 4.77
C LEU A 42 -18.03 -12.19 5.03
N ARG A 43 -18.21 -13.51 4.95
CA ARG A 43 -17.13 -14.49 5.10
C ARG A 43 -16.06 -14.28 4.04
N GLN A 44 -16.46 -14.18 2.77
CA GLN A 44 -15.54 -13.95 1.65
C GLN A 44 -14.74 -12.66 1.83
N ALA A 45 -15.37 -11.56 2.28
CA ALA A 45 -14.70 -10.29 2.52
C ALA A 45 -13.67 -10.36 3.67
N ILE A 46 -13.94 -11.16 4.70
CA ILE A 46 -13.04 -11.39 5.84
C ILE A 46 -11.89 -12.32 5.43
N GLU A 47 -12.18 -13.42 4.74
CA GLU A 47 -11.16 -14.38 4.27
C GLU A 47 -10.16 -13.70 3.35
N LEU A 48 -10.62 -12.92 2.37
CA LEU A 48 -9.76 -12.13 1.49
C LEU A 48 -8.86 -11.17 2.28
N ALA A 49 -9.41 -10.51 3.30
CA ALA A 49 -8.63 -9.59 4.13
C ALA A 49 -7.54 -10.31 4.95
N LEU A 50 -7.82 -11.52 5.44
CA LEU A 50 -6.85 -12.35 6.15
C LEU A 50 -5.77 -12.89 5.21
N GLU A 51 -6.11 -13.25 3.98
CA GLU A 51 -5.13 -13.61 2.95
C GLU A 51 -4.19 -12.44 2.65
N ILE A 52 -4.74 -11.23 2.47
CA ILE A 52 -3.95 -10.00 2.26
C ILE A 52 -3.04 -9.72 3.46
N GLN A 53 -3.53 -9.92 4.69
CA GLN A 53 -2.74 -9.69 5.92
C GLN A 53 -1.47 -10.54 5.97
N GLN A 54 -1.47 -11.73 5.37
CA GLN A 54 -0.30 -12.62 5.34
C GLN A 54 0.71 -12.25 4.25
N GLN A 55 0.37 -11.35 3.32
CA GLN A 55 1.27 -10.99 2.23
C GLN A 55 2.42 -10.10 2.72
N PRO A 56 3.67 -10.32 2.25
CA PRO A 56 4.78 -9.42 2.53
C PRO A 56 4.49 -8.00 2.06
N LEU A 57 4.69 -7.02 2.95
CA LEU A 57 4.37 -5.62 2.67
C LEU A 57 5.50 -4.86 1.95
N SER A 58 6.63 -5.50 1.66
CA SER A 58 7.84 -4.84 1.15
C SER A 58 7.61 -4.13 -0.19
N HIS A 59 6.94 -4.76 -1.15
CA HIS A 59 6.63 -4.15 -2.44
C HIS A 59 5.66 -2.97 -2.30
N THR A 60 4.60 -3.14 -1.49
CA THR A 60 3.62 -2.09 -1.21
C THR A 60 4.24 -0.90 -0.51
N GLN A 61 5.09 -1.12 0.50
CA GLN A 61 5.82 -0.07 1.20
C GLN A 61 6.76 0.67 0.25
N HIS A 62 7.53 -0.06 -0.57
CA HIS A 62 8.44 0.55 -1.52
C HIS A 62 7.69 1.45 -2.51
N LEU A 63 6.62 0.95 -3.12
CA LEU A 63 5.79 1.73 -4.03
C LEU A 63 5.14 2.93 -3.32
N MET A 64 4.62 2.75 -2.11
CA MET A 64 4.06 3.84 -1.30
C MET A 64 5.09 4.96 -1.09
N HIS A 65 6.34 4.63 -0.75
CA HIS A 65 7.40 5.62 -0.61
C HIS A 65 7.72 6.33 -1.93
N GLN A 66 7.65 5.64 -3.07
CA GLN A 66 7.83 6.28 -4.38
C GLN A 66 6.70 7.25 -4.71
N LEU A 67 5.44 6.85 -4.48
CA LEU A 67 4.26 7.64 -4.81
C LEU A 67 4.09 8.87 -3.91
N LEU A 68 4.44 8.75 -2.63
CA LEU A 68 4.31 9.84 -1.64
C LEU A 68 5.58 10.70 -1.55
N ARG A 69 6.58 10.47 -2.41
CA ARG A 69 7.81 11.25 -2.41
C ARG A 69 7.55 12.68 -2.86
N GLU A 70 8.06 13.64 -2.09
CA GLU A 70 8.05 15.04 -2.53
C GLU A 70 8.91 15.24 -3.80
N PRO A 71 8.46 16.05 -4.77
CA PRO A 71 9.24 16.36 -5.95
C PRO A 71 10.55 17.03 -5.55
N ILE A 72 11.67 16.51 -6.05
CA ILE A 72 12.99 17.07 -5.78
C ILE A 72 13.02 18.50 -6.33
N LYS A 73 13.13 19.50 -5.45
CA LYS A 73 13.35 20.88 -5.86
C LYS A 73 14.64 20.93 -6.69
N LYS A 74 14.50 21.24 -7.97
CA LYS A 74 15.62 21.51 -8.88
C LYS A 74 16.21 22.88 -8.50
N GLY A 75 17.12 22.91 -7.54
CA GLY A 75 17.80 24.14 -7.16
C GLY A 75 18.50 24.07 -5.81
N THR A 76 19.82 24.32 -5.85
CA THR A 76 20.75 24.45 -4.71
C THR A 76 21.31 23.15 -4.11
N SER A 77 21.93 22.32 -4.96
CA SER A 77 23.11 21.58 -4.49
C SER A 77 24.23 22.60 -4.28
N LYS A 78 24.32 23.16 -3.07
CA LYS A 78 25.60 23.64 -2.57
C LYS A 78 26.44 22.39 -2.33
N GLN A 79 27.55 22.33 -3.05
CA GLN A 79 28.57 21.31 -2.89
C GLN A 79 29.12 21.40 -1.47
N ASP A 80 28.65 20.54 -0.57
CA ASP A 80 29.37 20.15 0.64
C ASP A 80 29.33 18.62 0.73
N GLY A 81 30.22 18.00 -0.04
CA GLY A 81 31.15 17.00 0.48
C GLY A 81 30.68 15.71 1.17
N SER A 82 29.42 15.26 1.15
CA SER A 82 29.07 13.90 1.62
C SER A 82 27.62 13.44 1.36
N SER A 83 27.09 13.58 0.15
CA SER A 83 25.85 12.89 -0.25
C SER A 83 25.79 12.66 -1.76
N PRO A 84 25.50 11.43 -2.24
CA PRO A 84 25.46 11.17 -3.67
C PRO A 84 24.24 11.89 -4.26
N ALA A 85 24.52 12.82 -5.18
CA ALA A 85 23.52 13.53 -5.96
C ALA A 85 22.64 12.54 -6.74
N PRO A 86 21.36 12.88 -7.01
CA PRO A 86 20.52 12.06 -7.87
C PRO A 86 21.17 11.96 -9.25
N HIS A 87 21.62 10.75 -9.59
CA HIS A 87 22.21 10.43 -10.87
C HIS A 87 21.20 10.68 -11.99
N VAL A 88 21.44 11.72 -12.79
CA VAL A 88 20.68 12.00 -14.01
C VAL A 88 21.28 11.15 -15.12
N HIS A 89 20.56 10.12 -15.58
CA HIS A 89 20.96 9.33 -16.74
C HIS A 89 20.89 10.20 -18.00
N GLY A 90 22.04 10.76 -18.43
CA GLY A 90 22.19 11.30 -19.78
C GLY A 90 22.41 10.16 -20.81
N PRO A 91 22.46 10.47 -22.12
CA PRO A 91 22.65 9.49 -23.21
C PRO A 91 23.97 8.71 -23.19
N GLY A 92 24.74 8.80 -22.10
CA GLY A 92 26.06 8.18 -21.94
C GLY A 92 26.34 7.62 -20.53
N CYS A 93 25.34 7.24 -19.71
CA CYS A 93 25.69 6.49 -18.48
C CYS A 93 26.04 5.03 -18.79
N SER A 94 27.31 4.67 -18.62
CA SER A 94 27.79 3.29 -18.47
C SER A 94 27.67 2.85 -16.99
N CYS A 95 26.45 2.64 -16.55
CA CYS A 95 26.14 2.21 -15.19
C CYS A 95 26.27 0.66 -15.08
N GLY A 96 27.49 0.14 -14.88
CA GLY A 96 27.78 -1.09 -14.10
C GLY A 96 27.60 -2.48 -14.74
N HIS A 97 28.52 -2.91 -15.61
CA HIS A 97 28.92 -4.33 -15.69
C HIS A 97 30.05 -4.58 -14.68
N HIS A 98 29.72 -5.11 -13.50
CA HIS A 98 30.73 -5.74 -12.65
C HIS A 98 30.82 -7.22 -13.05
N HIS A 99 31.73 -7.52 -13.98
CA HIS A 99 32.25 -8.88 -14.13
C HIS A 99 33.10 -9.18 -12.88
N HIS A 100 32.58 -10.02 -11.99
CA HIS A 100 33.41 -10.70 -11.00
C HIS A 100 34.26 -11.74 -11.74
N HIS A 101 35.55 -11.46 -11.89
CA HIS A 101 36.57 -12.45 -12.21
C HIS A 101 37.45 -12.61 -10.97
N ASN A 102 37.39 -13.80 -10.35
CA ASN A 102 38.56 -14.48 -9.83
C ASN A 102 38.28 -15.98 -9.78
#